data_AF-A0A7D9HEM3-F1
#
_entry.id   AF-A0A7D9HEM3-F1
#
_cell.length_a   1.000
_cell.length_b   1.000
_cell.length_c   1.000
_cell.angle_alpha   90.00
_cell.angle_beta   90.00
_cell.angle_gamma   90.00
#
_symmetry.space_group_name_H-M   'P 1'
#
loop_
_entity.id
_entity.type
_entity.pdbx_description
1 polymer ?
#
loop_
_entity_poly.entity_id
_entity_poly.type
_entity_poly.pdbx_seq_one_letter_code
_entity_poly.pdbx_strand_id
1 'polypeptide(L)'
;MPMVKSGPKALGNIALRSVADFVGDVLAGRNIKEAAKAQTVEAANVAKRKAINKLRSQTGRGKRKRSRSVKRSRSVKRTAKKRRTSTECTKSELDLFSVPPTQISLEKGHWVDHQPVSNVADGGVITFLSPGTEDYVDLARTILVVRAKVTKPDGTNLGANEKVGVVNNFLHSLFKQVDVFLKGKQVTQATGTYAYRAYLETLLNYGPSPKDSQLTAALYYKDTAGKMDVADPTVAGGNGNAGLRARYVFSKVSGTVEMTGPIFSDIFMSERLLLSYVDLKVILNRSSDEFCLMASEDDADYRVKLTDAYLKIRKVKVNPSISVAHEIALKKGPAIYPIRRVECKSFIVPAGNPSLRKDDNLFNGLVPKTFVFGLVESEAFNGALKKNPYNFQHFSVSSIGITVNGEEMPFKPLQLSYGAAPKYIEAFSTLFSGTRKMYYNTGNDISREEFPEGYAVYAFDLTPDMCGGLIPHLLILMWYRKEIWH
;
A
#
# COMPACT_ATOMS: atom_id res chain seq x y z
N MET A 1 57.32 -4.70 -20.77
CA MET A 1 56.19 -4.59 -21.73
C MET A 1 56.43 -5.60 -22.84
N PRO A 2 55.45 -6.38 -23.36
CA PRO A 2 54.03 -6.05 -23.54
C PRO A 2 53.04 -7.20 -23.17
N MET A 3 52.03 -6.96 -22.34
CA MET A 3 50.87 -7.88 -22.21
C MET A 3 49.62 -7.17 -21.66
N VAL A 4 49.29 -5.98 -22.17
CA VAL A 4 48.03 -5.30 -21.79
C VAL A 4 47.45 -4.56 -23.00
N LYS A 5 46.93 -5.29 -23.99
CA LYS A 5 46.10 -4.68 -25.06
C LYS A 5 44.90 -5.51 -25.53
N SER A 6 44.65 -6.71 -24.99
CA SER A 6 43.56 -7.60 -25.47
C SER A 6 42.31 -7.70 -24.56
N GLY A 7 42.39 -7.27 -23.30
CA GLY A 7 41.28 -7.37 -22.34
C GLY A 7 39.99 -6.61 -22.74
N PRO A 8 40.08 -5.33 -23.18
CA PRO A 8 38.89 -4.54 -23.51
C PRO A 8 38.15 -5.04 -24.76
N LYS A 9 38.88 -5.47 -25.80
CA LYS A 9 38.30 -6.01 -27.04
C LYS A 9 37.67 -7.40 -26.84
N ALA A 10 38.23 -8.23 -25.95
CA ALA A 10 37.67 -9.54 -25.64
C ALA A 10 36.38 -9.43 -24.82
N LEU A 11 36.33 -8.51 -23.83
CA LEU A 11 35.11 -8.23 -23.06
C LEU A 11 34.02 -7.59 -23.93
N GLY A 12 34.38 -6.64 -24.81
CA GLY A 12 33.45 -6.05 -25.77
C GLY A 12 32.85 -7.06 -26.75
N ASN A 13 33.65 -7.99 -27.27
CA ASN A 13 33.17 -9.05 -28.18
C ASN A 13 32.33 -10.12 -27.47
N ILE A 14 32.55 -10.38 -26.18
CA ILE A 14 31.74 -11.33 -25.39
C ILE A 14 30.38 -10.69 -25.03
N ALA A 15 30.36 -9.40 -24.69
CA ALA A 15 29.13 -8.66 -24.43
C ALA A 15 28.28 -8.49 -25.70
N LEU A 16 28.89 -8.13 -26.84
CA LEU A 16 28.20 -8.02 -28.13
C LEU A 16 27.62 -9.37 -28.60
N ARG A 17 28.34 -10.48 -28.40
CA ARG A 17 27.82 -11.83 -28.71
C ARG A 17 26.68 -12.24 -27.79
N SER A 18 26.79 -12.01 -26.48
CA SER A 18 25.70 -12.31 -25.53
C SER A 18 24.42 -11.52 -25.84
N VAL A 19 24.56 -10.25 -26.28
CA VAL A 19 23.44 -9.41 -26.71
C VAL A 19 22.84 -9.91 -28.03
N ALA A 20 23.67 -10.25 -29.03
CA ALA A 20 23.19 -10.79 -30.31
C ALA A 20 22.47 -12.14 -30.13
N ASP A 21 23.02 -13.01 -29.28
CA ASP A 21 22.45 -14.32 -28.98
C ASP A 21 21.15 -14.18 -28.14
N PHE A 22 21.04 -13.14 -27.31
CA PHE A 22 19.83 -12.86 -26.51
C PHE A 22 18.71 -12.37 -27.41
N VAL A 23 19.03 -11.47 -28.34
CA VAL A 23 18.11 -11.02 -29.39
C VAL A 23 17.70 -12.20 -30.27
N GLY A 24 18.62 -13.09 -30.64
CA GLY A 24 18.34 -14.31 -31.39
C GLY A 24 17.42 -15.30 -30.67
N ASP A 25 17.66 -15.60 -29.39
CA ASP A 25 16.84 -16.50 -28.59
C ASP A 25 15.44 -15.93 -28.31
N VAL A 26 15.33 -14.61 -28.16
CA VAL A 26 14.05 -13.92 -28.08
C VAL A 26 13.35 -13.98 -29.44
N LEU A 27 14.02 -13.71 -30.56
CA LEU A 27 13.42 -13.82 -31.90
C LEU A 27 12.95 -15.25 -32.22
N ALA A 28 13.63 -16.28 -31.70
CA ALA A 28 13.26 -17.69 -31.82
C ALA A 28 12.12 -18.14 -30.89
N GLY A 29 11.45 -17.22 -30.19
CA GLY A 29 10.21 -17.50 -29.45
C GLY A 29 10.38 -18.03 -28.03
N ARG A 30 11.60 -18.09 -27.47
CA ARG A 30 11.84 -18.53 -26.09
C ARG A 30 11.41 -17.47 -25.07
N ASN A 31 10.95 -17.91 -23.90
CA ASN A 31 10.60 -17.02 -22.78
C ASN A 31 11.84 -16.27 -22.30
N ILE A 32 11.75 -14.96 -22.05
CA ILE A 32 12.89 -14.09 -21.67
C ILE A 32 13.62 -14.61 -20.44
N LYS A 33 12.90 -15.17 -19.46
CA LYS A 33 13.52 -15.80 -18.28
C LYS A 33 14.27 -17.08 -18.63
N GLU A 34 13.79 -17.83 -19.61
CA GLU A 34 14.44 -19.06 -20.09
C GLU A 34 15.61 -18.74 -21.01
N ALA A 35 15.54 -17.70 -21.83
CA ALA A 35 16.63 -17.21 -22.67
C ALA A 35 17.80 -16.68 -21.82
N ALA A 36 17.51 -15.85 -20.80
CA ALA A 36 18.52 -15.38 -19.85
C ALA A 36 19.15 -16.56 -19.06
N LYS A 37 18.34 -17.52 -18.63
CA LYS A 37 18.81 -18.70 -17.91
C LYS A 37 19.61 -19.66 -18.80
N ALA A 38 19.18 -19.86 -20.05
CA ALA A 38 19.91 -20.66 -21.05
C ALA A 38 21.27 -20.05 -21.35
N GLN A 39 21.37 -18.72 -21.49
CA GLN A 39 22.66 -18.05 -21.68
C GLN A 39 23.59 -18.15 -20.47
N THR A 40 23.07 -18.03 -19.25
CA THR A 40 23.91 -18.24 -18.04
C THR A 40 24.42 -19.67 -17.94
N VAL A 41 23.60 -20.66 -18.32
CA VAL A 41 23.97 -22.08 -18.34
C VAL A 41 24.98 -22.37 -19.46
N GLU A 42 24.81 -21.76 -20.63
CA GLU A 42 25.70 -21.94 -21.77
C GLU A 42 27.06 -21.25 -21.55
N ALA A 43 27.07 -20.04 -21.01
CA ALA A 43 28.29 -19.35 -20.58
C ALA A 43 29.04 -20.15 -19.49
N ALA A 44 28.31 -20.71 -18.52
CA ALA A 44 28.89 -21.59 -17.51
C ALA A 44 29.46 -22.89 -18.11
N ASN A 45 28.77 -23.49 -19.09
CA ASN A 45 29.24 -24.70 -19.77
C ASN A 45 30.46 -24.43 -20.67
N VAL A 46 30.54 -23.27 -21.33
CA VAL A 46 31.70 -22.84 -22.12
C VAL A 46 32.90 -22.56 -21.22
N ALA A 47 32.69 -21.88 -20.10
CA ALA A 47 33.73 -21.67 -19.08
C ALA A 47 34.21 -23.00 -18.49
N LYS A 48 33.29 -23.92 -18.19
CA LYS A 48 33.58 -25.27 -17.71
C LYS A 48 34.34 -26.11 -18.75
N ARG A 49 33.98 -26.03 -20.04
CA ARG A 49 34.72 -26.68 -21.14
C ARG A 49 36.13 -26.10 -21.32
N LYS A 50 36.31 -24.78 -21.23
CA LYS A 50 37.63 -24.13 -21.25
C LYS A 50 38.47 -24.53 -20.05
N ALA A 51 37.89 -24.58 -18.85
CA ALA A 51 38.57 -25.03 -17.64
C ALA A 51 38.96 -26.51 -17.71
N ILE A 52 38.06 -27.39 -18.19
CA ILE A 52 38.31 -28.82 -18.37
C ILE A 52 39.38 -29.07 -19.43
N ASN A 53 39.39 -28.33 -20.53
CA ASN A 53 40.43 -28.46 -21.56
C ASN A 53 41.79 -27.96 -21.06
N LYS A 54 41.81 -26.91 -20.22
CA LYS A 54 43.03 -26.41 -19.55
C LYS A 54 43.56 -27.37 -18.50
N LEU A 55 42.67 -28.05 -17.76
CA LEU A 55 43.00 -29.13 -16.82
C LEU A 55 43.49 -30.40 -17.54
N ARG A 56 42.88 -30.77 -18.67
CA ARG A 56 43.31 -31.90 -19.52
C ARG A 56 44.66 -31.67 -20.20
N SER A 57 45.01 -30.43 -20.52
CA SER A 57 46.37 -30.10 -20.99
C SER A 57 47.42 -30.11 -19.88
N GLN A 58 47.03 -30.16 -18.60
CA GLN A 58 47.93 -30.15 -17.44
C GLN A 58 48.04 -31.50 -16.71
N THR A 59 47.19 -32.49 -17.01
CA THR A 59 47.23 -33.80 -16.35
C THR A 59 47.35 -34.94 -17.36
N GLY A 60 48.53 -35.56 -17.38
CA GLY A 60 48.83 -36.74 -18.18
C GLY A 60 48.04 -37.99 -17.75
N ARG A 61 47.71 -38.81 -18.76
CA ARG A 61 47.37 -40.24 -18.77
C ARG A 61 47.05 -40.93 -17.42
N GLY A 62 45.82 -41.41 -17.24
CA GLY A 62 45.51 -42.38 -16.19
C GLY A 62 44.07 -42.91 -16.09
N LYS A 63 43.84 -44.13 -16.62
CA LYS A 63 42.91 -45.21 -16.23
C LYS A 63 41.39 -44.92 -16.00
N ARG A 64 40.58 -45.54 -16.88
CA ARG A 64 39.14 -45.84 -16.74
C ARG A 64 38.87 -46.73 -15.50
N LYS A 65 37.88 -46.38 -14.66
CA LYS A 65 37.25 -47.30 -13.68
C LYS A 65 35.72 -47.26 -13.78
N ARG A 66 35.14 -48.47 -13.64
CA ARG A 66 33.76 -48.92 -13.88
C ARG A 66 32.71 -48.27 -12.96
N SER A 67 31.52 -48.02 -13.51
CA SER A 67 30.30 -47.58 -12.81
C SER A 67 29.62 -48.73 -12.06
N ARG A 68 29.28 -48.52 -10.77
CA ARG A 68 28.32 -49.35 -10.01
C ARG A 68 26.99 -48.61 -9.91
N SER A 69 25.89 -49.24 -10.31
CA SER A 69 24.54 -48.70 -10.21
C SER A 69 24.01 -48.78 -8.78
N VAL A 70 23.58 -47.65 -8.23
CA VAL A 70 22.85 -47.59 -6.95
C VAL A 70 21.37 -47.31 -7.24
N LYS A 71 20.51 -48.18 -6.69
CA LYS A 71 19.05 -48.17 -6.83
C LYS A 71 18.43 -46.85 -6.32
N ARG A 72 17.53 -46.27 -7.10
CA ARG A 72 16.72 -45.09 -6.74
C ARG A 72 15.60 -45.49 -5.76
N SER A 73 15.64 -44.98 -4.54
CA SER A 73 14.46 -44.90 -3.66
C SER A 73 13.53 -43.79 -4.15
N ARG A 74 12.24 -44.11 -4.32
CA ARG A 74 11.20 -43.12 -4.66
C ARG A 74 10.82 -42.36 -3.40
N SER A 75 11.31 -41.14 -3.23
CA SER A 75 10.75 -40.21 -2.24
C SER A 75 9.52 -39.50 -2.81
N VAL A 76 8.41 -39.60 -2.08
CA VAL A 76 7.18 -38.89 -2.38
C VAL A 76 7.41 -37.40 -2.06
N LYS A 77 7.68 -36.59 -3.08
CA LYS A 77 7.77 -35.14 -2.93
C LYS A 77 6.37 -34.53 -2.82
N ARG A 78 5.95 -34.20 -1.59
CA ARG A 78 4.84 -33.25 -1.36
C ARG A 78 5.29 -31.88 -1.88
N THR A 79 4.93 -31.56 -3.11
CA THR A 79 5.19 -30.24 -3.71
C THR A 79 3.95 -29.39 -3.53
N ALA A 80 4.12 -28.18 -2.99
CA ALA A 80 3.07 -27.18 -2.92
C ALA A 80 2.49 -26.90 -4.32
N LYS A 81 1.18 -26.65 -4.41
CA LYS A 81 0.46 -26.45 -5.68
C LYS A 81 1.00 -25.22 -6.43
N LYS A 82 1.91 -25.44 -7.38
CA LYS A 82 2.52 -24.43 -8.24
C LYS A 82 1.50 -23.90 -9.25
N ARG A 83 1.32 -22.58 -9.35
CA ARG A 83 0.52 -21.99 -10.45
C ARG A 83 1.25 -22.27 -11.78
N ARG A 84 0.52 -22.66 -12.83
CA ARG A 84 1.06 -23.06 -14.16
C ARG A 84 2.06 -22.05 -14.76
N THR A 85 1.99 -20.77 -14.36
CA THR A 85 2.83 -19.68 -14.87
C THR A 85 3.94 -19.22 -13.92
N SER A 86 4.07 -19.81 -12.73
CA SER A 86 5.09 -19.41 -11.74
C SER A 86 6.35 -20.27 -11.83
N THR A 87 7.53 -19.65 -11.75
CA THR A 87 8.84 -20.34 -11.71
C THR A 87 9.28 -20.56 -10.26
N GLU A 88 9.98 -21.67 -9.99
CA GLU A 88 10.63 -21.92 -8.69
C GLU A 88 11.73 -20.88 -8.43
N CYS A 89 11.79 -20.37 -7.20
CA CYS A 89 12.84 -19.47 -6.75
C CYS A 89 13.58 -20.06 -5.54
N THR A 90 14.88 -19.80 -5.45
CA THR A 90 15.72 -20.15 -4.30
C THR A 90 15.78 -18.95 -3.36
N LYS A 91 15.93 -19.19 -2.05
CA LYS A 91 16.14 -18.12 -1.07
C LYS A 91 17.45 -17.37 -1.35
N SER A 92 17.43 -16.04 -1.27
CA SER A 92 18.59 -15.18 -1.55
C SER A 92 19.77 -15.45 -0.63
N GLU A 93 19.51 -15.91 0.59
CA GLU A 93 20.50 -16.30 1.61
C GLU A 93 21.35 -17.51 1.18
N LEU A 94 20.91 -18.26 0.16
CA LEU A 94 21.62 -19.42 -0.38
C LEU A 94 22.48 -19.06 -1.60
N ASP A 95 22.44 -17.82 -2.08
CA ASP A 95 23.21 -17.34 -3.24
C ASP A 95 24.50 -16.64 -2.81
N LEU A 96 25.36 -17.38 -2.10
CA LEU A 96 26.55 -16.86 -1.42
C LEU A 96 27.72 -16.50 -2.35
N PHE A 97 27.65 -16.86 -3.63
CA PHE A 97 28.76 -16.71 -4.58
C PHE A 97 28.42 -15.81 -5.77
N SER A 98 27.22 -15.24 -5.82
CA SER A 98 26.87 -14.26 -6.84
C SER A 98 27.44 -12.89 -6.49
N VAL A 99 28.01 -12.23 -7.49
CA VAL A 99 28.36 -10.82 -7.37
C VAL A 99 27.05 -10.03 -7.54
N PRO A 100 26.73 -9.09 -6.62
CA PRO A 100 25.51 -8.30 -6.74
C PRO A 100 25.48 -7.58 -8.10
N PRO A 101 24.39 -7.71 -8.88
CA PRO A 101 24.29 -7.05 -10.18
C PRO A 101 24.25 -5.53 -9.99
N THR A 102 24.93 -4.80 -10.87
CA THR A 102 24.84 -3.33 -10.92
C THR A 102 23.68 -2.92 -11.82
N GLN A 103 22.88 -1.97 -11.35
CA GLN A 103 21.79 -1.40 -12.12
C GLN A 103 22.37 -0.48 -13.22
N ILE A 104 22.19 -0.86 -14.48
CA ILE A 104 22.51 -0.03 -15.66
C ILE A 104 21.30 0.26 -16.55
N SER A 105 20.14 -0.26 -16.17
CA SER A 105 18.91 -0.28 -16.99
C SER A 105 18.14 1.04 -16.98
N LEU A 106 18.30 1.86 -15.93
CA LEU A 106 17.64 3.15 -15.80
C LEU A 106 18.69 4.24 -15.93
N GLU A 107 18.57 5.09 -16.95
CA GLU A 107 19.56 6.12 -17.26
C GLU A 107 19.36 7.38 -16.41
N LYS A 108 18.10 7.78 -16.22
CA LYS A 108 17.73 9.01 -15.50
C LYS A 108 16.37 8.84 -14.84
N GLY A 109 16.20 9.40 -13.65
CA GLY A 109 14.90 9.59 -13.03
C GLY A 109 14.74 11.03 -12.60
N HIS A 110 13.59 11.64 -12.87
CA HIS A 110 13.29 13.02 -12.47
C HIS A 110 11.80 13.16 -12.13
N TRP A 111 11.46 14.26 -11.46
CA TRP A 111 10.10 14.56 -11.04
C TRP A 111 9.50 15.62 -11.94
N VAL A 112 8.23 15.44 -12.30
CA VAL A 112 7.44 16.39 -13.07
C VAL A 112 6.19 16.73 -12.28
N ASP A 113 5.96 18.03 -12.10
CA ASP A 113 4.81 18.55 -11.36
C ASP A 113 3.65 18.75 -12.34
N HIS A 114 2.51 18.11 -12.05
CA HIS A 114 1.29 18.20 -12.84
C HIS A 114 0.25 19.03 -12.10
N GLN A 115 -0.16 20.12 -12.73
CA GLN A 115 -1.22 21.01 -12.25
C GLN A 115 -2.61 20.42 -12.53
N PRO A 116 -3.63 20.81 -11.75
CA PRO A 116 -4.99 20.34 -11.96
C PRO A 116 -5.56 20.99 -13.22
N VAL A 117 -6.46 20.27 -13.92
CA VAL A 117 -7.08 20.73 -15.17
C VAL A 117 -8.02 21.92 -14.93
N SER A 118 -8.63 21.98 -13.75
CA SER A 118 -9.53 23.05 -13.32
C SER A 118 -9.04 23.66 -12.01
N ASN A 119 -9.54 24.86 -11.71
CA ASN A 119 -9.26 25.51 -10.43
C ASN A 119 -9.75 24.64 -9.26
N VAL A 120 -8.94 24.55 -8.21
CA VAL A 120 -9.22 23.74 -7.00
C VAL A 120 -10.11 24.46 -5.99
N ALA A 121 -10.25 25.79 -6.12
CA ALA A 121 -11.00 26.61 -5.19
C ALA A 121 -12.53 26.42 -5.28
N ASP A 122 -13.05 26.00 -6.43
CA ASP A 122 -14.49 26.03 -6.75
C ASP A 122 -15.27 24.83 -6.17
N GLY A 123 -14.74 24.15 -5.15
CA GLY A 123 -15.38 22.99 -4.49
C GLY A 123 -15.55 21.75 -5.39
N GLY A 124 -15.14 21.84 -6.65
CA GLY A 124 -15.29 20.78 -7.64
C GLY A 124 -14.30 19.62 -7.48
N VAL A 125 -14.47 18.64 -8.38
CA VAL A 125 -13.59 17.48 -8.49
C VAL A 125 -12.23 17.91 -9.05
N ILE A 126 -11.15 17.47 -8.41
CA ILE A 126 -9.78 17.80 -8.86
C ILE A 126 -9.32 16.73 -9.83
N THR A 127 -9.00 17.13 -11.06
CA THR A 127 -8.50 16.19 -12.08
C THR A 127 -7.07 16.55 -12.45
N PHE A 128 -6.16 15.58 -12.33
CA PHE A 128 -4.81 15.65 -12.86
C PHE A 128 -4.70 14.80 -14.13
N LEU A 129 -3.98 15.31 -15.12
CA LEU A 129 -3.65 14.60 -16.35
C LEU A 129 -2.14 14.60 -16.56
N SER A 130 -1.57 13.41 -16.68
CA SER A 130 -0.19 13.20 -17.11
C SER A 130 -0.23 12.44 -18.44
N PRO A 131 -0.03 13.15 -19.57
CA PRO A 131 0.07 12.53 -20.87
C PRO A 131 1.20 11.49 -20.89
N GLY A 132 0.99 10.42 -21.63
CA GLY A 132 2.01 9.41 -21.91
C GLY A 132 3.15 10.01 -22.72
N THR A 133 4.37 9.79 -22.25
CA THR A 133 5.62 10.26 -22.86
C THR A 133 6.52 9.08 -23.19
N GLU A 134 7.66 9.32 -23.84
CA GLU A 134 8.71 8.30 -24.03
C GLU A 134 9.24 7.74 -22.71
N ASP A 135 9.29 8.56 -21.67
CA ASP A 135 9.69 8.13 -20.34
C ASP A 135 8.64 7.24 -19.67
N TYR A 136 9.13 6.22 -18.97
CA TYR A 136 8.32 5.35 -18.13
C TYR A 136 7.87 6.11 -16.87
N VAL A 137 6.80 5.66 -16.24
CA VAL A 137 6.28 6.28 -15.01
C VAL A 137 6.48 5.37 -13.81
N ASP A 138 7.10 5.88 -12.76
CA ASP A 138 7.21 5.22 -11.46
C ASP A 138 6.01 5.61 -10.59
N LEU A 139 4.93 4.82 -10.69
CA LEU A 139 3.69 5.08 -9.97
C LEU A 139 3.87 4.98 -8.45
N ALA A 140 4.69 4.05 -7.97
CA ALA A 140 4.94 3.85 -6.53
C ALA A 140 5.47 5.10 -5.82
N ARG A 141 6.13 5.98 -6.58
CA ARG A 141 6.66 7.23 -6.09
C ARG A 141 5.81 8.42 -6.48
N THR A 142 4.52 8.28 -6.79
CA THR A 142 3.68 9.46 -7.05
C THR A 142 3.36 10.18 -5.74
N ILE A 143 3.53 11.50 -5.70
CA ILE A 143 3.30 12.33 -4.51
C ILE A 143 2.22 13.36 -4.82
N LEU A 144 1.19 13.40 -3.97
CA LEU A 144 0.19 14.46 -3.96
C LEU A 144 0.62 15.55 -2.98
N VAL A 145 0.57 16.80 -3.44
CA VAL A 145 0.76 17.97 -2.57
C VAL A 145 -0.49 18.83 -2.64
N VAL A 146 -0.98 19.26 -1.48
CA VAL A 146 -2.18 20.10 -1.34
C VAL A 146 -1.93 21.19 -0.32
N ARG A 147 -2.37 22.41 -0.64
CA ARG A 147 -2.43 23.54 0.30
C ARG A 147 -3.88 23.88 0.58
N ALA A 148 -4.28 23.82 1.85
CA ALA A 148 -5.64 24.08 2.27
C ALA A 148 -5.68 25.05 3.45
N LYS A 149 -6.78 25.76 3.61
CA LYS A 149 -7.09 26.56 4.79
C LYS A 149 -8.55 26.37 5.19
N VAL A 150 -8.86 26.59 6.46
CA VAL A 150 -10.24 26.60 6.97
C VAL A 150 -10.73 28.03 6.99
N THR A 151 -11.95 28.29 6.49
CA THR A 151 -12.56 29.62 6.42
C THR A 151 -13.99 29.59 6.94
N LYS A 152 -14.55 30.77 7.14
CA LYS A 152 -16.01 30.95 7.28
C LYS A 152 -16.72 30.64 5.96
N PRO A 153 -18.07 30.53 5.95
CA PRO A 153 -18.84 30.18 4.75
C PRO A 153 -18.74 31.24 3.65
N ASP A 154 -18.57 32.51 4.03
CA ASP A 154 -18.33 33.65 3.13
C ASP A 154 -16.88 33.70 2.58
N GLY A 155 -16.04 32.75 2.97
CA GLY A 155 -14.63 32.67 2.57
C GLY A 155 -13.69 33.60 3.34
N THR A 156 -14.20 34.34 4.33
CA THR A 156 -13.37 35.17 5.21
C THR A 156 -12.55 34.32 6.17
N ASN A 157 -11.47 34.92 6.68
CA ASN A 157 -10.59 34.22 7.60
C ASN A 157 -11.23 34.05 8.99
N LEU A 158 -10.84 32.97 9.68
CA LEU A 158 -11.24 32.68 11.04
C LEU A 158 -10.68 33.73 12.01
N GLY A 159 -11.45 34.07 13.04
CA GLY A 159 -10.97 34.86 14.17
C GLY A 159 -10.03 34.07 15.09
N ALA A 160 -9.39 34.75 16.04
CA ALA A 160 -8.48 34.12 17.00
C ALA A 160 -9.17 33.18 18.00
N ASN A 161 -10.48 33.34 18.19
CA ASN A 161 -11.28 32.59 19.15
C ASN A 161 -12.07 31.43 18.53
N GLU A 162 -12.02 31.23 17.21
CA GLU A 162 -12.77 30.18 16.52
C GLU A 162 -12.16 28.80 16.83
N LYS A 163 -12.96 27.90 17.40
CA LYS A 163 -12.48 26.62 17.93
C LYS A 163 -12.68 25.47 16.95
N VAL A 164 -12.17 25.63 15.73
CA VAL A 164 -12.26 24.62 14.66
C VAL A 164 -10.90 24.01 14.33
N GLY A 165 -10.80 22.69 14.49
CA GLY A 165 -9.64 21.89 14.10
C GLY A 165 -9.93 20.99 12.89
N VAL A 166 -8.87 20.48 12.28
CA VAL A 166 -8.99 19.50 11.19
C VAL A 166 -8.91 18.07 11.73
N VAL A 167 -9.63 17.14 11.10
CA VAL A 167 -9.54 15.71 11.42
C VAL A 167 -8.14 15.16 11.13
N ASN A 168 -7.84 14.00 11.71
CA ASN A 168 -6.55 13.36 11.59
C ASN A 168 -6.24 12.94 10.14
N ASN A 169 -4.97 12.89 9.76
CA ASN A 169 -4.54 12.50 8.42
C ASN A 169 -5.16 13.39 7.31
N PHE A 170 -5.23 14.69 7.60
CA PHE A 170 -6.06 15.67 6.90
C PHE A 170 -5.89 15.64 5.38
N LEU A 171 -4.66 15.47 4.86
CA LEU A 171 -4.41 15.36 3.41
C LEU A 171 -5.30 14.31 2.74
N HIS A 172 -5.48 13.16 3.38
CA HIS A 172 -6.28 12.07 2.84
C HIS A 172 -7.75 12.18 3.21
N SER A 173 -8.06 12.79 4.35
CA SER A 173 -9.45 13.07 4.77
C SER A 173 -10.15 14.08 3.87
N LEU A 174 -9.41 14.93 3.16
CA LEU A 174 -9.93 15.83 2.14
C LEU A 174 -10.69 15.12 1.00
N PHE A 175 -10.46 13.82 0.80
CA PHE A 175 -11.00 13.08 -0.34
C PHE A 175 -11.76 11.83 0.09
N LYS A 176 -13.01 11.70 -0.37
CA LYS A 176 -13.81 10.49 -0.15
C LYS A 176 -13.52 9.39 -1.16
N GLN A 177 -13.06 9.77 -2.36
CA GLN A 177 -12.80 8.82 -3.44
C GLN A 177 -11.69 9.31 -4.37
N VAL A 178 -10.84 8.38 -4.79
CA VAL A 178 -9.78 8.62 -5.79
C VAL A 178 -9.95 7.65 -6.95
N ASP A 179 -10.20 8.20 -8.13
CA ASP A 179 -10.33 7.42 -9.36
C ASP A 179 -9.08 7.56 -10.22
N VAL A 180 -8.52 6.42 -10.63
CA VAL A 180 -7.33 6.38 -11.48
C VAL A 180 -7.69 5.72 -12.80
N PHE A 181 -7.33 6.38 -13.89
CA PHE A 181 -7.50 5.88 -15.24
C PHE A 181 -6.13 5.74 -15.91
N LEU A 182 -5.92 4.60 -16.55
CA LEU A 182 -4.79 4.35 -17.43
C LEU A 182 -5.32 4.22 -18.85
N LYS A 183 -4.89 5.09 -19.78
CA LYS A 183 -5.40 5.14 -21.16
C LYS A 183 -6.94 5.14 -21.24
N GLY A 184 -7.57 5.97 -20.42
CA GLY A 184 -9.04 6.11 -20.38
C GLY A 184 -9.79 4.96 -19.69
N LYS A 185 -9.11 3.89 -19.26
CA LYS A 185 -9.72 2.78 -18.52
C LYS A 185 -9.52 2.96 -17.02
N GLN A 186 -10.61 2.99 -16.25
CA GLN A 186 -10.55 3.05 -14.79
C GLN A 186 -9.93 1.77 -14.22
N VAL A 187 -8.95 1.91 -13.32
CA VAL A 187 -8.27 0.78 -12.65
C VAL A 187 -8.62 0.67 -11.17
N THR A 188 -9.21 1.70 -10.58
CA THR A 188 -9.72 1.72 -9.20
C THR A 188 -11.19 1.29 -9.13
N GLN A 189 -11.64 0.94 -7.93
CA GLN A 189 -13.06 0.80 -7.61
C GLN A 189 -13.54 2.07 -6.92
N ALA A 190 -14.73 2.54 -7.29
CA ALA A 190 -15.37 3.72 -6.71
C ALA A 190 -16.19 3.32 -5.47
N THR A 191 -15.60 3.35 -4.27
CA THR A 191 -16.28 2.91 -3.03
C THR A 191 -16.64 4.04 -2.07
N GLY A 192 -16.20 5.28 -2.30
CA GLY A 192 -16.46 6.41 -1.39
C GLY A 192 -15.80 6.33 -0.01
N THR A 193 -14.87 5.37 0.20
CA THR A 193 -14.25 5.08 1.50
C THR A 193 -12.73 5.32 1.53
N TYR A 194 -12.22 6.16 0.61
CA TYR A 194 -10.78 6.43 0.48
C TYR A 194 -10.16 6.96 1.78
N ALA A 195 -10.79 7.95 2.41
CA ALA A 195 -10.29 8.56 3.64
C ALA A 195 -10.04 7.54 4.75
N TYR A 196 -10.96 6.58 4.90
CA TYR A 196 -10.83 5.49 5.86
C TYR A 196 -9.76 4.47 5.48
N ARG A 197 -9.67 4.13 4.19
CA ARG A 197 -8.58 3.30 3.69
C ARG A 197 -7.22 3.91 4.01
N ALA A 198 -7.01 5.16 3.65
CA ALA A 198 -5.77 5.86 3.89
C ALA A 198 -5.45 5.97 5.39
N TYR A 199 -6.45 6.29 6.23
CA TYR A 199 -6.25 6.38 7.67
C TYR A 199 -5.86 5.03 8.28
N LEU A 200 -6.59 3.95 7.99
CA LEU A 200 -6.32 2.64 8.56
C LEU A 200 -5.03 2.01 8.04
N GLU A 201 -4.68 2.22 6.76
CA GLU A 201 -3.36 1.82 6.25
C GLU A 201 -2.24 2.60 6.97
N THR A 202 -2.44 3.87 7.29
CA THR A 202 -1.45 4.67 8.04
C THR A 202 -1.39 4.25 9.51
N LEU A 203 -2.53 4.04 10.16
CA LEU A 203 -2.63 3.64 11.55
C LEU A 203 -1.99 2.28 11.80
N LEU A 204 -2.26 1.29 10.94
CA LEU A 204 -1.90 -0.10 11.20
C LEU A 204 -0.51 -0.49 10.70
N ASN A 205 0.07 0.24 9.74
CA ASN A 205 1.35 -0.16 9.12
C ASN A 205 2.58 0.56 9.64
N TYR A 206 2.41 1.68 10.33
CA TYR A 206 3.51 2.49 10.82
C TYR A 206 3.64 2.40 12.34
N GLY A 207 4.88 2.30 12.83
CA GLY A 207 5.20 2.44 14.24
C GLY A 207 5.24 3.92 14.68
N PRO A 208 5.62 4.19 15.94
CA PRO A 208 5.61 5.54 16.51
C PRO A 208 6.58 6.48 15.77
N SER A 209 7.81 6.02 15.46
CA SER A 209 8.83 6.89 14.84
C SER A 209 8.38 7.53 13.51
N PRO A 210 7.80 6.82 12.53
CA PRO A 210 7.21 7.47 11.34
C PRO A 210 6.03 8.38 11.65
N LYS A 211 5.18 8.03 12.62
CA LYS A 211 3.99 8.79 13.01
C LYS A 211 4.35 10.14 13.61
N ASP A 212 5.40 10.18 14.43
CA ASP A 212 5.92 11.39 15.06
C ASP A 212 6.82 12.22 14.13
N SER A 213 7.20 11.68 12.96
CA SER A 213 8.09 12.33 12.00
C SER A 213 7.44 12.50 10.62
N GLN A 214 7.75 11.63 9.66
CA GLN A 214 7.39 11.83 8.25
C GLN A 214 5.87 11.90 8.00
N LEU A 215 5.03 11.21 8.78
CA LEU A 215 3.58 11.20 8.59
C LEU A 215 2.92 12.52 9.03
N THR A 216 3.62 13.34 9.82
CA THR A 216 3.16 14.70 10.14
C THR A 216 3.03 15.58 8.89
N ALA A 217 3.73 15.24 7.79
CA ALA A 217 3.60 15.91 6.51
C ALA A 217 2.21 15.73 5.84
N ALA A 218 1.46 14.69 6.23
CA ALA A 218 0.05 14.48 5.85
C ALA A 218 -0.92 14.94 6.94
N LEU A 219 -0.43 15.66 7.96
CA LEU A 219 -1.17 16.08 9.16
C LEU A 219 -1.69 14.89 9.97
N TYR A 220 -0.94 13.78 9.97
CA TYR A 220 -1.19 12.69 10.91
C TYR A 220 -0.61 13.05 12.29
N TYR A 221 -1.48 13.16 13.28
CA TYR A 221 -1.14 13.33 14.69
C TYR A 221 -2.05 12.43 15.51
N LYS A 222 -1.49 11.49 16.27
CA LYS A 222 -2.30 10.51 17.02
C LYS A 222 -3.28 11.22 17.97
N ASP A 223 -4.56 10.88 17.87
CA ASP A 223 -5.60 11.41 18.75
C ASP A 223 -5.52 10.75 20.13
N THR A 224 -5.96 11.46 21.17
CA THR A 224 -5.95 10.93 22.53
C THR A 224 -7.09 9.93 22.72
N ALA A 225 -6.73 8.68 23.06
CA ALA A 225 -7.69 7.63 23.35
C ALA A 225 -8.67 8.06 24.47
N GLY A 226 -9.95 7.75 24.30
CA GLY A 226 -11.03 8.10 25.24
C GLY A 226 -11.44 9.58 25.20
N LYS A 227 -10.76 10.39 24.38
CA LYS A 227 -11.01 11.83 24.19
C LYS A 227 -11.14 12.22 22.71
N MET A 228 -11.27 11.26 21.80
CA MET A 228 -11.27 11.54 20.36
C MET A 228 -12.41 12.47 19.92
N ASP A 229 -13.58 12.37 20.54
CA ASP A 229 -14.76 13.22 20.28
C ASP A 229 -14.74 14.54 21.06
N VAL A 230 -13.67 14.84 21.82
CA VAL A 230 -13.49 16.18 22.41
C VAL A 230 -13.15 17.15 21.26
N ALA A 231 -14.20 17.75 20.71
CA ALA A 231 -14.13 18.57 19.50
C ALA A 231 -13.56 19.98 19.72
N ASP A 232 -13.42 20.45 20.96
CA ASP A 232 -12.74 21.71 21.26
C ASP A 232 -11.21 21.51 21.21
N PRO A 233 -10.50 22.05 20.20
CA PRO A 233 -9.06 21.85 20.03
C PRO A 233 -8.22 22.62 21.06
N THR A 234 -8.83 23.50 21.86
CA THR A 234 -8.12 24.36 22.82
C THR A 234 -7.98 23.74 24.20
N VAL A 235 -8.72 22.66 24.48
CA VAL A 235 -8.67 21.95 25.76
C VAL A 235 -7.28 21.33 25.95
N ALA A 236 -6.61 21.72 27.03
CA ALA A 236 -5.26 21.26 27.37
C ALA A 236 -5.27 20.15 28.43
N GLY A 237 -4.14 19.45 28.55
CA GLY A 237 -3.95 18.37 29.53
C GLY A 237 -4.71 17.09 29.19
N GLY A 238 -4.89 16.21 30.17
CA GLY A 238 -5.51 14.88 29.99
C GLY A 238 -7.01 14.89 29.66
N ASN A 239 -7.64 16.08 29.59
CA ASN A 239 -9.06 16.22 29.28
C ASN A 239 -9.32 16.52 27.80
N GLY A 240 -8.28 16.90 27.04
CA GLY A 240 -8.39 17.28 25.64
C GLY A 240 -7.85 16.21 24.69
N ASN A 241 -8.19 16.35 23.41
CA ASN A 241 -7.55 15.57 22.36
C ASN A 241 -6.23 16.25 21.93
N ALA A 242 -5.11 15.68 22.36
CA ALA A 242 -3.78 16.23 22.06
C ALA A 242 -3.46 16.24 20.56
N GLY A 243 -3.91 15.22 19.81
CA GLY A 243 -3.73 15.14 18.36
C GLY A 243 -4.49 16.24 17.62
N LEU A 244 -5.76 16.47 17.98
CA LEU A 244 -6.56 17.56 17.44
C LEU A 244 -5.95 18.93 17.76
N ARG A 245 -5.50 19.14 19.00
CA ARG A 245 -4.82 20.36 19.42
C ARG A 245 -3.55 20.63 18.62
N ALA A 246 -2.74 19.59 18.36
CA ALA A 246 -1.54 19.72 17.55
C ALA A 246 -1.86 20.15 16.10
N ARG A 247 -2.90 19.57 15.50
CA ARG A 247 -3.36 19.93 14.14
C ARG A 247 -3.95 21.34 14.08
N TYR A 248 -4.71 21.75 15.09
CA TYR A 248 -5.33 23.07 15.19
C TYR A 248 -4.31 24.22 15.12
N VAL A 249 -3.08 24.02 15.62
CA VAL A 249 -2.02 25.05 15.54
C VAL A 249 -1.74 25.48 14.10
N PHE A 250 -1.89 24.57 13.14
CA PHE A 250 -1.65 24.86 11.72
C PHE A 250 -2.84 25.55 11.03
N SER A 251 -4.08 25.27 11.46
CA SER A 251 -5.30 25.77 10.81
C SER A 251 -5.93 27.01 11.45
N LYS A 252 -5.56 27.34 12.70
CA LYS A 252 -6.10 28.51 13.42
C LYS A 252 -5.93 29.80 12.62
N VAL A 253 -6.88 30.74 12.75
CA VAL A 253 -6.85 32.04 12.04
C VAL A 253 -6.70 31.89 10.51
N SER A 254 -7.25 30.80 9.95
CA SER A 254 -7.13 30.46 8.53
C SER A 254 -5.70 30.34 8.02
N GLY A 255 -4.80 29.80 8.85
CA GLY A 255 -3.46 29.42 8.42
C GLY A 255 -3.51 28.46 7.22
N THR A 256 -2.74 28.76 6.17
CA THR A 256 -2.59 27.86 5.02
C THR A 256 -1.66 26.72 5.41
N VAL A 257 -2.19 25.50 5.37
CA VAL A 257 -1.45 24.27 5.67
C VAL A 257 -1.03 23.62 4.37
N GLU A 258 0.27 23.45 4.16
CA GLU A 258 0.83 22.65 3.08
C GLU A 258 1.02 21.20 3.54
N MET A 259 0.57 20.26 2.72
CA MET A 259 0.57 18.84 3.05
C MET A 259 1.04 18.02 1.87
N THR A 260 1.73 16.92 2.14
CA THR A 260 2.27 16.03 1.10
C THR A 260 2.19 14.56 1.52
N GLY A 261 1.92 13.69 0.57
CA GLY A 261 1.82 12.25 0.82
C GLY A 261 1.55 11.42 -0.43
N PRO A 262 1.61 10.08 -0.30
CA PRO A 262 1.29 9.17 -1.40
C PRO A 262 -0.22 9.14 -1.68
N ILE A 263 -0.63 8.57 -2.80
CA ILE A 263 -2.04 8.26 -3.05
C ILE A 263 -2.31 6.81 -2.67
N PHE A 264 -3.26 6.58 -1.76
CA PHE A 264 -3.66 5.25 -1.31
C PHE A 264 -4.59 4.56 -2.31
N SER A 265 -4.01 4.11 -3.42
CA SER A 265 -4.70 3.31 -4.44
C SER A 265 -3.80 2.18 -4.93
N ASP A 266 -4.40 1.04 -5.25
CA ASP A 266 -3.69 -0.22 -5.47
C ASP A 266 -2.60 -0.13 -6.56
N ILE A 267 -2.85 0.67 -7.61
CA ILE A 267 -1.91 0.84 -8.72
C ILE A 267 -0.67 1.65 -8.32
N PHE A 268 -0.83 2.62 -7.40
CA PHE A 268 0.27 3.40 -6.84
C PHE A 268 1.05 2.63 -5.77
N MET A 269 0.70 1.38 -5.50
CA MET A 269 1.50 0.48 -4.66
C MET A 269 2.26 -0.57 -5.51
N SER A 270 2.19 -0.47 -6.84
CA SER A 270 2.90 -1.38 -7.75
C SER A 270 4.35 -0.92 -7.96
N GLU A 271 5.31 -1.80 -7.67
CA GLU A 271 6.74 -1.56 -7.89
C GLU A 271 7.15 -1.62 -9.38
N ARG A 272 6.23 -1.97 -10.29
CA ARG A 272 6.52 -2.03 -11.73
C ARG A 272 6.34 -0.66 -12.37
N LEU A 273 7.34 -0.24 -13.13
CA LEU A 273 7.24 0.98 -13.95
C LEU A 273 6.13 0.82 -14.99
N LEU A 274 5.27 1.83 -15.07
CA LEU A 274 4.28 1.96 -16.13
C LEU A 274 5.01 2.23 -17.45
N LEU A 275 4.63 1.49 -18.50
CA LEU A 275 5.20 1.63 -19.84
C LEU A 275 5.05 3.07 -20.37
N SER A 276 5.95 3.41 -21.30
CA SER A 276 5.88 4.64 -22.07
C SER A 276 4.55 4.78 -22.80
N TYR A 277 4.18 6.01 -23.11
CA TYR A 277 2.97 6.39 -23.81
C TYR A 277 1.66 5.97 -23.16
N VAL A 278 1.63 5.55 -21.89
CA VAL A 278 0.38 5.31 -21.14
C VAL A 278 -0.05 6.58 -20.42
N ASP A 279 -1.22 7.11 -20.77
CA ASP A 279 -1.77 8.31 -20.13
C ASP A 279 -2.29 7.96 -18.74
N LEU A 280 -1.91 8.76 -17.75
CA LEU A 280 -2.40 8.67 -16.38
C LEU A 280 -3.36 9.84 -16.11
N LYS A 281 -4.58 9.52 -15.71
CA LYS A 281 -5.55 10.49 -15.19
C LYS A 281 -5.92 10.12 -13.77
N VAL A 282 -5.84 11.10 -12.86
CA VAL A 282 -6.21 10.94 -11.45
C VAL A 282 -7.32 11.93 -11.15
N ILE A 283 -8.40 11.45 -10.57
CA ILE A 283 -9.57 12.25 -10.20
C ILE A 283 -9.73 12.12 -8.68
N LEU A 284 -9.71 13.25 -7.97
CA LEU A 284 -9.90 13.32 -6.53
C LEU A 284 -11.28 13.94 -6.24
N ASN A 285 -12.16 13.15 -5.64
CA ASN A 285 -13.48 13.58 -5.21
C ASN A 285 -13.41 14.01 -3.74
N ARG A 286 -13.81 15.25 -3.46
CA ARG A 286 -13.73 15.83 -2.12
C ARG A 286 -14.69 15.17 -1.13
N SER A 287 -14.25 15.06 0.12
CA SER A 287 -15.11 14.82 1.27
C SER A 287 -15.93 16.07 1.59
N SER A 288 -16.99 15.91 2.38
CA SER A 288 -17.73 17.05 2.95
C SER A 288 -16.87 17.78 3.98
N ASP A 289 -17.15 19.07 4.19
CA ASP A 289 -16.38 19.87 5.15
C ASP A 289 -16.62 19.38 6.59
N GLU A 290 -17.82 18.90 6.89
CA GLU A 290 -18.22 18.33 8.18
C GLU A 290 -17.48 17.02 8.50
N PHE A 291 -17.05 16.27 7.48
CA PHE A 291 -16.19 15.11 7.66
C PHE A 291 -14.73 15.51 7.92
N CYS A 292 -14.31 16.64 7.35
CA CYS A 292 -12.92 17.11 7.41
C CYS A 292 -12.59 17.92 8.68
N LEU A 293 -13.60 18.40 9.39
CA LEU A 293 -13.45 19.38 10.47
C LEU A 293 -14.05 18.86 11.79
N MET A 294 -13.52 19.36 12.89
CA MET A 294 -14.08 19.19 14.23
C MET A 294 -14.21 20.54 14.91
N ALA A 295 -15.38 20.83 15.48
CA ALA A 295 -15.67 22.04 16.22
C ALA A 295 -16.67 21.74 17.36
N SER A 296 -16.51 22.43 18.49
CA SER A 296 -17.40 22.26 19.65
C SER A 296 -18.61 23.18 19.64
N GLU A 297 -18.57 24.26 18.87
CA GLU A 297 -19.63 25.27 18.75
C GLU A 297 -20.90 24.67 18.15
N ASP A 298 -22.06 25.05 18.71
CA ASP A 298 -23.36 24.77 18.11
C ASP A 298 -23.55 25.59 16.84
N ASP A 299 -24.20 25.02 15.82
CA ASP A 299 -24.44 25.66 14.51
C ASP A 299 -23.17 26.19 13.81
N ALA A 300 -22.01 25.62 14.13
CA ALA A 300 -20.75 25.93 13.49
C ALA A 300 -20.84 25.66 11.97
N ASP A 301 -20.57 26.68 11.16
CA ASP A 301 -20.47 26.54 9.71
C ASP A 301 -19.08 26.97 9.23
N TYR A 302 -18.25 25.99 8.89
CA TYR A 302 -16.88 26.19 8.44
C TYR A 302 -16.65 25.47 7.11
N ARG A 303 -15.75 26.01 6.29
CA ARG A 303 -15.44 25.48 4.96
C ARG A 303 -13.95 25.19 4.83
N VAL A 304 -13.62 24.09 4.16
CA VAL A 304 -12.25 23.81 3.75
C VAL A 304 -12.02 24.38 2.35
N LYS A 305 -11.15 25.36 2.25
CA LYS A 305 -10.75 25.97 0.98
C LYS A 305 -9.40 25.46 0.53
N LEU A 306 -9.37 24.80 -0.63
CA LEU A 306 -8.11 24.45 -1.29
C LEU A 306 -7.58 25.67 -2.03
N THR A 307 -6.32 25.97 -1.81
CA THR A 307 -5.62 27.12 -2.40
C THR A 307 -4.71 26.70 -3.55
N ASP A 308 -4.11 25.52 -3.44
CA ASP A 308 -3.22 24.95 -4.45
C ASP A 308 -3.20 23.43 -4.30
N ALA A 309 -3.00 22.70 -5.40
CA ALA A 309 -2.75 21.27 -5.37
C ALA A 309 -2.03 20.86 -6.64
N TYR A 310 -1.01 20.01 -6.54
CA TYR A 310 -0.33 19.46 -7.69
C TYR A 310 0.12 18.01 -7.43
N LEU A 311 0.31 17.26 -8.51
CA LEU A 311 0.74 15.87 -8.47
C LEU A 311 2.18 15.76 -8.98
N LYS A 312 3.13 15.38 -8.12
CA LYS A 312 4.50 15.09 -8.54
C LYS A 312 4.59 13.64 -9.00
N ILE A 313 4.93 13.45 -10.27
CA ILE A 313 5.09 12.14 -10.88
C ILE A 313 6.56 11.92 -11.22
N ARG A 314 7.10 10.78 -10.82
CA ARG A 314 8.47 10.40 -11.16
C ARG A 314 8.51 9.76 -12.55
N LYS A 315 9.14 10.45 -13.50
CA LYS A 315 9.44 9.99 -14.86
C LYS A 315 10.82 9.34 -14.90
N VAL A 316 10.94 8.23 -15.61
CA VAL A 316 12.14 7.41 -15.66
C VAL A 316 12.51 7.10 -17.11
N LYS A 317 13.71 7.53 -17.50
CA LYS A 317 14.32 7.18 -18.77
C LYS A 317 14.99 5.82 -18.66
N VAL A 318 14.52 4.88 -19.47
CA VAL A 318 15.04 3.51 -19.54
C VAL A 318 16.06 3.42 -20.67
N ASN A 319 17.08 2.58 -20.52
CA ASN A 319 18.05 2.32 -21.59
C ASN A 319 17.32 1.91 -22.90
N PRO A 320 17.68 2.50 -24.06
CA PRO A 320 17.01 2.23 -25.34
C PRO A 320 16.93 0.73 -25.69
N SER A 321 17.97 -0.05 -25.36
CA SER A 321 18.00 -1.49 -25.65
C SER A 321 16.89 -2.25 -24.94
N ILE A 322 16.52 -1.81 -23.73
CA ILE A 322 15.45 -2.41 -22.93
C ILE A 322 14.09 -1.94 -23.44
N SER A 323 13.96 -0.68 -23.86
CA SER A 323 12.72 -0.19 -24.49
C SER A 323 12.38 -1.00 -25.75
N VAL A 324 13.36 -1.19 -26.65
CA VAL A 324 13.20 -2.02 -27.85
C VAL A 324 12.86 -3.47 -27.48
N ALA A 325 13.49 -4.03 -26.46
CA ALA A 325 13.18 -5.38 -25.98
C ALA A 325 11.73 -5.49 -25.45
N HIS A 326 11.24 -4.47 -24.73
CA HIS A 326 9.85 -4.41 -24.27
C HIS A 326 8.87 -4.28 -25.44
N GLU A 327 9.17 -3.47 -26.47
CA GLU A 327 8.34 -3.38 -27.68
C GLU A 327 8.22 -4.72 -28.42
N ILE A 328 9.33 -5.46 -28.56
CA ILE A 328 9.33 -6.80 -29.15
C ILE A 328 8.52 -7.77 -28.27
N ALA A 329 8.64 -7.68 -26.94
CA ALA A 329 7.87 -8.52 -26.02
C ALA A 329 6.37 -8.23 -26.09
N LEU A 330 5.97 -6.96 -26.24
CA LEU A 330 4.58 -6.54 -26.37
C LEU A 330 3.90 -7.10 -27.63
N LYS A 331 4.65 -7.35 -28.70
CA LYS A 331 4.14 -8.05 -29.90
C LYS A 331 3.73 -9.51 -29.61
N LYS A 332 4.27 -10.12 -28.54
CA LYS A 332 4.00 -11.52 -28.18
C LYS A 332 2.94 -11.68 -27.09
N GLY A 333 2.74 -10.66 -26.27
CA GLY A 333 1.78 -10.71 -25.19
C GLY A 333 1.75 -9.44 -24.34
N PRO A 334 0.72 -9.28 -23.51
CA PRO A 334 0.54 -8.06 -22.73
C PRO A 334 1.57 -7.94 -21.60
N ALA A 335 1.95 -6.71 -21.27
CA ALA A 335 2.62 -6.42 -20.02
C ALA A 335 1.68 -6.69 -18.84
N ILE A 336 2.17 -7.40 -17.83
CA ILE A 336 1.38 -7.77 -16.66
C ILE A 336 1.78 -6.84 -15.51
N TYR A 337 0.81 -6.25 -14.82
CA TYR A 337 1.01 -5.46 -13.62
C TYR A 337 0.35 -6.16 -12.43
N PRO A 338 1.11 -6.88 -11.57
CA PRO A 338 0.55 -7.48 -10.39
C PRO A 338 0.21 -6.38 -9.39
N ILE A 339 -1.06 -6.35 -9.00
CA ILE A 339 -1.61 -5.37 -8.08
C ILE A 339 -2.22 -6.13 -6.90
N ARG A 340 -2.00 -5.63 -5.68
CA ARG A 340 -2.69 -6.11 -4.49
C ARG A 340 -3.93 -5.26 -4.28
N ARG A 341 -5.11 -5.87 -4.42
CA ARG A 341 -6.38 -5.19 -4.18
C ARG A 341 -6.61 -5.02 -2.69
N VAL A 342 -7.06 -3.83 -2.33
CA VAL A 342 -7.52 -3.42 -0.99
C VAL A 342 -8.92 -2.86 -1.19
N GLU A 343 -9.93 -3.56 -0.67
CA GLU A 343 -11.34 -3.16 -0.79
C GLU A 343 -11.83 -2.66 0.57
N CYS A 344 -12.44 -1.47 0.61
CA CYS A 344 -13.07 -0.96 1.82
C CYS A 344 -14.58 -0.87 1.59
N LYS A 345 -15.35 -1.51 2.47
CA LYS A 345 -16.81 -1.55 2.41
C LYS A 345 -17.38 -1.04 3.72
N SER A 346 -18.51 -0.33 3.64
CA SER A 346 -19.25 0.12 4.82
C SER A 346 -20.60 -0.57 4.89
N PHE A 347 -21.03 -0.88 6.10
CA PHE A 347 -22.32 -1.51 6.37
C PHE A 347 -22.99 -0.81 7.56
N ILE A 348 -24.32 -0.86 7.57
CA ILE A 348 -25.11 -0.30 8.66
C ILE A 348 -25.47 -1.42 9.62
N VAL A 349 -25.32 -1.17 10.92
CA VAL A 349 -25.90 -1.96 12.00
C VAL A 349 -27.16 -1.25 12.47
N PRO A 350 -28.36 -1.76 12.15
CA PRO A 350 -29.60 -1.14 12.60
C PRO A 350 -29.72 -1.20 14.13
N ALA A 351 -30.22 -0.12 14.74
CA ALA A 351 -30.64 -0.16 16.13
C ALA A 351 -31.70 -1.27 16.34
N GLY A 352 -31.63 -1.96 17.49
CA GLY A 352 -32.53 -3.05 17.84
C GLY A 352 -32.11 -4.44 17.35
N ASN A 353 -31.17 -4.56 16.39
CA ASN A 353 -30.55 -5.84 16.06
C ASN A 353 -29.08 -5.85 16.51
N PRO A 354 -28.77 -6.49 17.66
CA PRO A 354 -27.41 -6.54 18.19
C PRO A 354 -26.50 -7.49 17.41
N SER A 355 -27.04 -8.24 16.45
CA SER A 355 -26.32 -9.23 15.67
C SER A 355 -26.22 -8.83 14.22
N LEU A 356 -25.08 -9.15 13.64
CA LEU A 356 -24.74 -8.74 12.30
C LEU A 356 -23.98 -9.85 11.63
N ARG A 357 -24.71 -10.60 10.81
CA ARG A 357 -24.17 -11.72 10.06
C ARG A 357 -24.28 -11.40 8.59
N LYS A 358 -23.15 -11.37 7.89
CA LYS A 358 -23.08 -11.16 6.45
C LYS A 358 -22.53 -12.41 5.79
N ASP A 359 -23.46 -13.28 5.42
CA ASP A 359 -23.15 -14.57 4.79
C ASP A 359 -22.98 -14.46 3.27
N ASP A 360 -23.61 -13.47 2.62
CA ASP A 360 -23.66 -13.39 1.15
C ASP A 360 -22.67 -12.39 0.56
N ASN A 361 -21.83 -12.89 -0.36
CA ASN A 361 -21.03 -12.13 -1.33
C ASN A 361 -20.23 -10.94 -0.77
N LEU A 362 -19.68 -11.07 0.44
CA LEU A 362 -18.80 -10.04 1.01
C LEU A 362 -17.67 -9.66 0.04
N PHE A 363 -17.14 -10.62 -0.76
CA PHE A 363 -16.03 -10.43 -1.70
C PHE A 363 -16.16 -11.19 -3.04
N ASN A 364 -17.38 -11.45 -3.52
CA ASN A 364 -17.62 -12.08 -4.83
C ASN A 364 -16.79 -13.38 -5.07
N GLY A 365 -16.64 -14.22 -4.04
CA GLY A 365 -15.91 -15.50 -4.11
C GLY A 365 -14.40 -15.43 -3.89
N LEU A 366 -13.81 -14.24 -3.66
CA LEU A 366 -12.39 -14.11 -3.30
C LEU A 366 -12.23 -14.05 -1.77
N VAL A 367 -11.41 -14.91 -1.20
CA VAL A 367 -11.05 -14.81 0.23
C VAL A 367 -9.89 -13.81 0.37
N PRO A 368 -10.06 -12.71 1.12
CA PRO A 368 -8.97 -11.77 1.36
C PRO A 368 -7.89 -12.44 2.22
N LYS A 369 -6.63 -12.00 2.06
CA LYS A 369 -5.53 -12.52 2.90
C LYS A 369 -5.58 -11.97 4.32
N THR A 370 -5.91 -10.69 4.44
CA THR A 370 -6.06 -10.02 5.72
C THR A 370 -7.45 -9.40 5.76
N PHE A 371 -8.12 -9.51 6.90
CA PHE A 371 -9.45 -8.97 7.11
C PHE A 371 -9.40 -8.03 8.30
N VAL A 372 -9.73 -6.77 8.08
CA VAL A 372 -9.75 -5.75 9.14
C VAL A 372 -11.14 -5.15 9.22
N PHE A 373 -11.61 -4.92 10.43
CA PHE A 373 -12.83 -4.17 10.61
C PHE A 373 -12.78 -3.32 11.88
N GLY A 374 -13.57 -2.26 11.86
CA GLY A 374 -13.80 -1.37 12.98
C GLY A 374 -15.24 -0.90 12.97
N LEU A 375 -15.68 -0.37 14.11
CA LEU A 375 -17.00 0.18 14.25
C LEU A 375 -16.89 1.68 14.54
N VAL A 376 -17.76 2.47 13.92
CA VAL A 376 -17.84 3.93 14.15
C VAL A 376 -19.29 4.34 14.31
N GLU A 377 -19.56 5.55 14.78
CA GLU A 377 -20.91 6.08 14.85
C GLU A 377 -21.40 6.51 13.46
N SER A 378 -22.71 6.41 13.19
CA SER A 378 -23.29 6.84 11.90
C SER A 378 -22.98 8.30 11.59
N GLU A 379 -23.12 9.15 12.60
CA GLU A 379 -22.94 10.59 12.46
C GLU A 379 -21.49 10.92 12.13
N ALA A 380 -20.54 10.27 12.82
CA ALA A 380 -19.12 10.38 12.55
C ALA A 380 -18.77 9.96 11.11
N PHE A 381 -19.34 8.84 10.63
CA PHE A 381 -19.10 8.34 9.27
C PHE A 381 -19.62 9.29 8.19
N ASN A 382 -20.77 9.92 8.41
CA ASN A 382 -21.38 10.84 7.45
C ASN A 382 -20.86 12.28 7.56
N GLY A 383 -20.08 12.59 8.60
CA GLY A 383 -19.56 13.91 8.90
C GLY A 383 -20.44 14.62 9.93
N ALA A 384 -19.89 14.85 11.12
CA ALA A 384 -20.50 15.62 12.18
C ALA A 384 -19.40 16.33 12.96
N LEU A 385 -19.49 17.66 13.10
CA LEU A 385 -18.40 18.48 13.64
C LEU A 385 -18.00 18.11 15.09
N LYS A 386 -18.90 17.52 15.87
CA LYS A 386 -18.64 17.10 17.24
C LYS A 386 -18.11 15.67 17.37
N LYS A 387 -17.96 14.94 16.27
CA LYS A 387 -17.58 13.52 16.26
C LYS A 387 -16.34 13.33 15.42
N ASN A 388 -15.44 12.47 15.88
CA ASN A 388 -14.26 12.12 15.10
C ASN A 388 -14.59 10.92 14.19
N PRO A 389 -14.45 11.03 12.85
CA PRO A 389 -14.72 9.92 11.94
C PRO A 389 -13.86 8.69 12.22
N TYR A 390 -12.70 8.88 12.85
CA TYR A 390 -11.71 7.83 13.15
C TYR A 390 -11.75 7.31 14.59
N ASN A 391 -12.80 7.65 15.35
CA ASN A 391 -13.04 7.07 16.68
C ASN A 391 -13.64 5.66 16.54
N PHE A 392 -12.77 4.64 16.54
CA PHE A 392 -13.17 3.24 16.43
C PHE A 392 -13.59 2.69 17.79
N GLN A 393 -14.89 2.73 18.05
CA GLN A 393 -15.48 2.29 19.30
C GLN A 393 -15.76 0.78 19.28
N HIS A 394 -15.75 0.15 20.45
CA HIS A 394 -16.05 -1.28 20.55
C HIS A 394 -17.56 -1.57 20.61
N PHE A 395 -18.43 -0.57 20.86
CA PHE A 395 -19.89 -0.69 21.01
C PHE A 395 -20.36 -1.91 21.83
N SER A 396 -19.58 -2.28 22.85
CA SER A 396 -19.81 -3.46 23.69
C SER A 396 -20.01 -4.77 22.91
N VAL A 397 -19.31 -4.94 21.78
CA VAL A 397 -19.30 -6.21 21.03
C VAL A 397 -18.93 -7.36 21.97
N SER A 398 -19.76 -8.39 21.99
CA SER A 398 -19.62 -9.56 22.85
C SER A 398 -18.99 -10.76 22.16
N SER A 399 -19.11 -10.86 20.83
CA SER A 399 -18.57 -11.98 20.07
C SER A 399 -18.17 -11.58 18.65
N ILE A 400 -17.04 -12.08 18.18
CA ILE A 400 -16.56 -11.90 16.79
C ILE A 400 -16.13 -13.24 16.24
N GLY A 401 -16.81 -13.70 15.18
CA GLY A 401 -16.44 -14.91 14.44
C GLY A 401 -16.33 -14.64 12.95
N ILE A 402 -15.35 -15.27 12.31
CA ILE A 402 -15.19 -15.25 10.85
C ILE A 402 -15.25 -16.70 10.37
N THR A 403 -16.09 -16.95 9.37
CA THR A 403 -16.19 -18.25 8.73
C THR A 403 -15.80 -18.14 7.26
N VAL A 404 -14.99 -19.08 6.78
CA VAL A 404 -14.59 -19.19 5.38
C VAL A 404 -14.99 -20.59 4.92
N ASN A 405 -15.87 -20.69 3.94
CA ASN A 405 -16.42 -21.95 3.43
C ASN A 405 -17.03 -22.86 4.53
N GLY A 406 -17.65 -22.26 5.55
CA GLY A 406 -18.27 -22.98 6.67
C GLY A 406 -17.31 -23.37 7.80
N GLU A 407 -16.01 -23.12 7.66
CA GLU A 407 -15.01 -23.36 8.70
C GLU A 407 -14.65 -22.05 9.42
N GLU A 408 -14.51 -22.10 10.74
CA GLU A 408 -14.04 -20.97 11.54
C GLU A 408 -12.57 -20.67 11.25
N MET A 409 -12.24 -19.42 10.95
CA MET A 409 -10.89 -18.98 10.59
C MET A 409 -10.59 -17.59 11.15
N PRO A 410 -9.36 -17.31 11.64
CA PRO A 410 -8.27 -18.25 11.89
C PRO A 410 -8.41 -19.03 13.21
N PHE A 411 -9.36 -18.65 14.07
CA PHE A 411 -9.63 -19.28 15.36
C PHE A 411 -11.14 -19.25 15.67
N LYS A 412 -11.54 -19.91 16.77
CA LYS A 412 -12.92 -19.90 17.28
C LYS A 412 -13.40 -18.48 17.57
N PRO A 413 -14.71 -18.18 17.48
CA PRO A 413 -15.24 -16.86 17.75
C PRO A 413 -14.74 -16.28 19.08
N LEU A 414 -14.13 -15.09 19.00
CA LEU A 414 -13.63 -14.39 20.18
C LEU A 414 -14.80 -14.06 21.08
N GLN A 415 -14.68 -14.35 22.38
CA GLN A 415 -15.64 -13.94 23.38
C GLN A 415 -15.12 -12.70 24.10
N LEU A 416 -15.85 -11.60 23.96
CA LEU A 416 -15.41 -10.28 24.37
C LEU A 416 -16.26 -9.72 25.52
N SER A 417 -15.59 -8.99 26.41
CA SER A 417 -16.23 -8.20 27.47
C SER A 417 -15.42 -6.91 27.68
N TYR A 418 -16.12 -5.80 27.79
CA TYR A 418 -15.53 -4.47 28.03
C TYR A 418 -15.97 -3.87 29.38
N GLY A 419 -16.71 -4.64 30.20
CA GLY A 419 -17.16 -4.22 31.53
C GLY A 419 -16.10 -4.42 32.62
N ALA A 420 -16.55 -4.53 33.87
CA ALA A 420 -15.69 -4.61 35.06
C ALA A 420 -14.66 -5.76 35.05
N ALA A 421 -14.97 -6.87 34.38
CA ALA A 421 -14.05 -7.96 34.09
C ALA A 421 -13.73 -7.98 32.58
N PRO A 422 -12.79 -7.15 32.11
CA PRO A 422 -12.53 -6.98 30.70
C PRO A 422 -11.86 -8.23 30.11
N LYS A 423 -12.37 -8.68 28.97
CA LYS A 423 -11.86 -9.78 28.15
C LYS A 423 -11.76 -9.31 26.71
N TYR A 424 -10.74 -8.51 26.40
CA TYR A 424 -10.49 -8.03 25.03
C TYR A 424 -9.05 -8.26 24.57
N ILE A 425 -8.22 -8.94 25.37
CA ILE A 425 -6.80 -9.06 25.08
C ILE A 425 -6.52 -9.89 23.82
N GLU A 426 -7.35 -10.89 23.53
CA GLU A 426 -7.26 -11.65 22.29
C GLU A 426 -7.59 -10.77 21.08
N ALA A 427 -8.65 -9.94 21.18
CA ALA A 427 -8.98 -8.93 20.17
C ALA A 427 -7.83 -7.94 19.95
N PHE A 428 -7.22 -7.42 21.01
CA PHE A 428 -6.04 -6.56 20.92
C PHE A 428 -4.86 -7.28 20.24
N SER A 429 -4.61 -8.54 20.59
CA SER A 429 -3.57 -9.37 19.96
C SER A 429 -3.77 -9.52 18.45
N THR A 430 -5.02 -9.56 17.98
CA THR A 430 -5.34 -9.65 16.55
C THR A 430 -4.74 -8.51 15.73
N LEU A 431 -4.64 -7.29 16.29
CA LEU A 431 -3.99 -6.16 15.62
C LEU A 431 -2.58 -6.51 15.14
N PHE A 432 -1.83 -7.27 15.93
CA PHE A 432 -0.45 -7.62 15.62
C PHE A 432 -0.34 -8.90 14.81
N SER A 433 -1.16 -9.91 15.09
CA SER A 433 -1.14 -11.17 14.34
C SER A 433 -1.67 -10.96 12.92
N GLY A 434 -2.78 -10.24 12.75
CA GLY A 434 -3.37 -9.92 11.44
C GLY A 434 -2.56 -8.96 10.59
N THR A 435 -1.72 -8.11 11.20
CA THR A 435 -0.85 -7.16 10.46
C THR A 435 0.62 -7.58 10.41
N ARG A 436 0.93 -8.81 10.84
CA ARG A 436 2.27 -9.42 10.87
C ARG A 436 3.32 -8.59 11.61
N LYS A 437 2.91 -8.02 12.73
CA LYS A 437 3.77 -7.28 13.67
C LYS A 437 4.01 -8.06 14.97
N MET A 438 3.26 -9.15 15.18
CA MET A 438 3.39 -9.97 16.37
C MET A 438 4.80 -10.55 16.50
N TYR A 439 5.43 -10.33 17.65
CA TYR A 439 6.79 -10.77 17.97
C TYR A 439 7.92 -10.16 17.12
N TYR A 440 7.64 -9.10 16.36
CA TYR A 440 8.66 -8.32 15.64
C TYR A 440 8.95 -7.00 16.38
N ASN A 441 10.13 -6.44 16.14
CA ASN A 441 10.53 -5.12 16.67
C ASN A 441 9.88 -3.95 15.90
N THR A 442 8.61 -4.10 15.52
CA THR A 442 7.82 -3.12 14.78
C THR A 442 6.40 -3.15 15.30
N GLY A 443 5.87 -2.01 15.76
CA GLY A 443 4.51 -1.88 16.27
C GLY A 443 3.61 -1.06 15.35
N ASN A 444 2.35 -0.90 15.76
CA ASN A 444 1.35 -0.02 15.14
C ASN A 444 1.02 1.19 16.04
N ASP A 445 1.77 1.42 17.13
CA ASP A 445 1.54 2.53 18.07
C ASP A 445 0.11 2.57 18.63
N ILE A 446 -0.41 1.40 19.02
CA ILE A 446 -1.66 1.26 19.79
C ILE A 446 -1.33 0.44 21.04
N SER A 447 -1.57 1.00 22.23
CA SER A 447 -1.37 0.30 23.50
C SER A 447 -2.59 -0.53 23.90
N ARG A 448 -2.42 -1.38 24.92
CA ARG A 448 -3.50 -2.20 25.48
C ARG A 448 -4.63 -1.32 26.04
N GLU A 449 -4.28 -0.21 26.66
CA GLU A 449 -5.19 0.73 27.32
C GLU A 449 -5.92 1.61 26.30
N GLU A 450 -5.25 1.95 25.20
CA GLU A 450 -5.83 2.76 24.12
C GLU A 450 -6.84 1.96 23.28
N PHE A 451 -6.69 0.64 23.19
CA PHE A 451 -7.53 -0.22 22.36
C PHE A 451 -9.04 -0.07 22.61
N PRO A 452 -9.57 -0.24 23.83
CA PRO A 452 -11.01 -0.04 24.06
C PRO A 452 -11.45 1.42 23.93
N GLU A 453 -10.52 2.37 23.98
CA GLU A 453 -10.78 3.81 24.08
C GLU A 453 -10.66 4.52 22.71
N GLY A 454 -11.28 3.96 21.67
CA GLY A 454 -11.34 4.57 20.33
C GLY A 454 -10.36 4.00 19.30
N TYR A 455 -9.58 2.98 19.66
CA TYR A 455 -8.71 2.23 18.75
C TYR A 455 -9.12 0.76 18.60
N ALA A 456 -10.41 0.44 18.77
CA ALA A 456 -10.96 -0.91 18.73
C ALA A 456 -11.10 -1.41 17.28
N VAL A 457 -9.97 -1.70 16.65
CA VAL A 457 -9.87 -2.26 15.30
C VAL A 457 -9.41 -3.71 15.39
N TYR A 458 -10.08 -4.61 14.67
CA TYR A 458 -9.83 -6.05 14.72
C TYR A 458 -9.20 -6.50 13.41
N ALA A 459 -8.12 -7.28 13.45
CA ALA A 459 -7.36 -7.67 12.26
C ALA A 459 -7.04 -9.16 12.22
N PHE A 460 -7.45 -9.86 11.16
CA PHE A 460 -7.34 -11.31 11.05
C PHE A 460 -6.51 -11.68 9.84
N ASP A 461 -5.54 -12.59 10.01
CA ASP A 461 -4.85 -13.25 8.91
C ASP A 461 -5.65 -14.50 8.51
N LEU A 462 -6.09 -14.56 7.26
CA LEU A 462 -6.84 -15.69 6.70
C LEU A 462 -5.96 -16.58 5.82
N THR A 463 -4.64 -16.34 5.79
CA THR A 463 -3.70 -17.15 5.01
C THR A 463 -3.32 -18.43 5.75
N PRO A 464 -3.28 -19.60 5.08
CA PRO A 464 -2.91 -20.86 5.72
C PRO A 464 -1.49 -20.91 6.27
N ASP A 465 -0.59 -20.09 5.73
CA ASP A 465 0.82 -20.00 6.10
C ASP A 465 1.13 -18.81 7.03
N MET A 466 0.10 -18.11 7.51
CA MET A 466 0.22 -16.92 8.37
C MET A 466 1.16 -15.87 7.76
N CYS A 467 1.15 -15.76 6.43
CA CYS A 467 2.07 -14.92 5.66
C CYS A 467 1.47 -13.57 5.26
N GLY A 468 0.26 -13.22 5.72
CA GLY A 468 -0.40 -11.93 5.47
C GLY A 468 0.61 -10.79 5.63
N GLY A 469 0.96 -10.12 4.53
CA GLY A 469 2.21 -9.34 4.44
C GLY A 469 2.17 -7.90 4.97
N LEU A 470 3.36 -7.31 5.11
CA LEU A 470 3.75 -5.94 5.54
C LEU A 470 3.11 -4.74 4.81
N ILE A 471 2.30 -5.00 3.77
CA ILE A 471 1.39 -4.02 3.18
C ILE A 471 0.06 -4.76 3.14
N PRO A 472 -0.91 -4.36 3.95
CA PRO A 472 -2.07 -5.17 4.21
C PRO A 472 -2.84 -5.30 2.90
N HIS A 473 -3.26 -6.53 2.61
CA HIS A 473 -4.53 -6.71 1.92
C HIS A 473 -5.60 -6.23 2.91
N LEU A 474 -5.68 -4.93 3.14
CA LEU A 474 -6.49 -4.35 4.18
C LEU A 474 -7.92 -4.32 3.67
N LEU A 475 -8.62 -5.42 3.83
CA LEU A 475 -10.04 -5.24 3.79
C LEU A 475 -10.42 -4.41 5.01
N ILE A 476 -11.03 -3.26 4.81
CA ILE A 476 -11.57 -2.46 5.90
C ILE A 476 -13.07 -2.56 5.80
N LEU A 477 -13.66 -3.21 6.79
CA LEU A 477 -15.07 -3.13 7.02
C LEU A 477 -15.36 -2.14 8.12
N MET A 478 -16.16 -1.16 7.76
CA MET A 478 -16.69 -0.22 8.72
C MET A 478 -18.14 -0.56 8.94
N TRP A 479 -18.48 -0.85 10.17
CA TRP A 479 -19.89 -0.91 10.53
C TRP A 479 -20.22 0.30 11.36
N TYR A 480 -21.34 0.93 11.03
CA TYR A 480 -21.80 2.07 11.78
C TYR A 480 -23.18 1.81 12.37
N ARG A 481 -23.38 2.21 13.62
CA ARG A 481 -24.64 2.02 14.33
C ARG A 481 -25.54 3.24 14.12
N LYS A 482 -26.74 3.03 13.59
CA LYS A 482 -27.76 4.08 13.46
C LYS A 482 -28.52 4.17 14.78
N GLU A 483 -28.26 5.20 15.58
CA GLU A 483 -29.15 5.55 16.69
C GLU A 483 -30.37 6.25 16.10
N ILE A 484 -31.55 5.64 16.22
CA ILE A 484 -32.82 6.35 16.07
C ILE A 484 -33.33 6.46 17.49
N TRP A 485 -33.30 7.67 18.04
CA TRP A 485 -33.88 7.98 19.33
C TRP A 485 -35.40 8.02 19.23
N HIS A 486 -36.06 7.39 20.20
CA HIS A 486 -37.23 7.95 20.87
C HIS A 486 -37.04 7.80 22.37
#